data_AF-A0A8H3MBK1-F1
#
_entry.id   AF-A0A8H3MBK1-F1
#
_cell.length_a   1.000
_cell.length_b   1.000
_cell.length_c   1.000
_cell.angle_alpha   90.00
_cell.angle_beta   90.00
_cell.angle_gamma   90.00
#
_symmetry.space_group_name_H-M   'P 1'
#
loop_
_entity.id
_entity.type
_entity.pdbx_description
1 polymer ?
#
loop_
_entity_poly.entity_id
_entity_poly.type
_entity_poly.pdbx_seq_one_letter_code
_entity_poly.pdbx_strand_id
1 'polypeptide(L)'
;MSQNNNENIGNNLQHGPDISARGDQFIVQENKKNKKNERHQDNKNQDHNKNEQTDRSIFHKKDEQNSHKIQEKDIITEAKDSPITKERKVPKDLCETLGNAGEPRAIIAATKEKPNGTPGRSTSKSVLQQHVEFWDADHKGVISPLDTWRGFRKLGFSLVYSAIAVGVINGTLYKAKHGSDSETFDTEGRFVPEKFEEVFSKYDRDNKGGLSFNDIVQIIRGNANAFDPYGWIAASFEWGTLYFLCEKDGIVSKEDLRSCFDGTLFYRMEQTEERRKKGVPIIKSSVNININSAKEE
;
A
#
# COMPACT_ATOMS: atom_id res chain seq x y z
N MET A 1 70.16 -12.25 10.17
CA MET A 1 70.44 -12.99 11.42
C MET A 1 69.74 -14.33 11.30
N SER A 2 70.47 -15.40 11.62
CA SER A 2 70.23 -16.79 11.18
C SER A 2 69.03 -17.51 11.79
N GLN A 3 68.42 -18.36 10.94
CA GLN A 3 67.94 -19.76 11.10
C GLN A 3 67.60 -20.40 12.46
N ASN A 4 66.67 -21.38 12.35
CA ASN A 4 66.49 -22.63 13.14
C ASN A 4 65.78 -22.50 14.52
N ASN A 5 65.01 -23.46 15.04
CA ASN A 5 64.72 -24.86 14.68
C ASN A 5 63.48 -25.40 15.44
N ASN A 6 63.08 -26.58 14.99
CA ASN A 6 62.02 -27.52 15.39
C ASN A 6 62.13 -28.10 16.82
N GLU A 7 61.04 -28.77 17.24
CA GLU A 7 60.97 -30.12 17.89
C GLU A 7 60.67 -30.35 19.41
N ASN A 8 59.56 -31.11 19.61
CA ASN A 8 59.40 -32.40 20.31
C ASN A 8 59.20 -32.58 21.84
N ILE A 9 58.05 -33.21 22.15
CA ILE A 9 57.75 -34.38 23.04
C ILE A 9 58.58 -34.63 24.33
N GLY A 10 57.88 -34.91 25.44
CA GLY A 10 58.25 -36.05 26.33
C GLY A 10 58.14 -35.88 27.86
N ASN A 11 57.11 -36.52 28.44
CA ASN A 11 57.02 -37.32 29.69
C ASN A 11 57.99 -37.13 30.88
N ASN A 12 57.45 -37.12 32.13
CA ASN A 12 57.75 -38.08 33.22
C ASN A 12 57.03 -37.73 34.55
N LEU A 13 56.27 -38.66 35.18
CA LEU A 13 56.63 -39.57 36.31
C LEU A 13 56.78 -38.85 37.68
N GLN A 14 56.33 -39.30 38.87
CA GLN A 14 55.65 -40.51 39.39
C GLN A 14 55.41 -40.33 40.92
N HIS A 15 54.55 -41.19 41.49
CA HIS A 15 54.49 -41.69 42.89
C HIS A 15 53.52 -41.08 43.94
N GLY A 16 52.63 -41.96 44.44
CA GLY A 16 51.62 -41.76 45.52
C GLY A 16 52.17 -41.86 46.96
N PRO A 17 51.44 -42.37 47.99
CA PRO A 17 50.30 -43.31 47.96
C PRO A 17 49.04 -42.87 48.75
N ASP A 18 48.09 -43.82 48.76
CA ASP A 18 46.66 -43.84 49.06
C ASP A 18 46.30 -43.92 50.56
N ILE A 19 45.18 -43.28 50.95
CA ILE A 19 44.43 -43.52 52.21
C ILE A 19 42.93 -43.31 51.95
N SER A 20 42.31 -44.36 51.40
CA SER A 20 40.88 -44.62 51.41
C SER A 20 40.38 -45.04 52.81
N ALA A 21 39.06 -44.87 53.04
CA ALA A 21 38.25 -45.52 54.09
C ALA A 21 37.84 -44.74 55.36
N ARG A 22 37.58 -43.41 55.28
CA ARG A 22 36.79 -42.70 56.31
C ARG A 22 35.70 -41.72 55.81
N GLY A 23 35.45 -41.60 54.50
CA GLY A 23 34.49 -40.65 53.91
C GLY A 23 33.08 -41.18 53.60
N ASP A 24 32.90 -42.49 53.47
CA ASP A 24 31.72 -43.02 52.76
C ASP A 24 30.45 -43.19 53.60
N GLN A 25 30.51 -43.02 54.93
CA GLN A 25 29.32 -43.12 55.77
C GLN A 25 28.60 -41.78 56.02
N PHE A 26 29.24 -40.63 55.75
CA PHE A 26 28.59 -39.31 55.86
C PHE A 26 27.80 -38.93 54.59
N ILE A 27 28.21 -39.40 53.40
CA ILE A 27 27.61 -38.99 52.12
C ILE A 27 26.25 -39.65 51.84
N VAL A 28 25.94 -40.80 52.48
CA VAL A 28 24.69 -41.54 52.18
C VAL A 28 23.46 -40.99 52.90
N GLN A 29 23.61 -40.28 54.03
CA GLN A 29 22.46 -39.73 54.76
C GLN A 29 21.98 -38.37 54.21
N GLU A 30 22.86 -37.50 53.73
CA GLU A 30 22.45 -36.22 53.11
C GLU A 30 21.67 -36.42 51.81
N ASN A 31 22.06 -37.40 51.00
CA ASN A 31 21.44 -37.66 49.69
C ASN A 31 19.99 -38.17 49.75
N LYS A 32 19.52 -38.73 50.88
CA LYS A 32 18.12 -39.16 51.04
C LYS A 32 17.19 -38.03 51.50
N LYS A 33 17.70 -37.01 52.22
CA LYS A 33 16.90 -35.84 52.62
C LYS A 33 16.69 -34.86 51.46
N ASN A 34 17.69 -34.66 50.59
CA ASN A 34 17.53 -33.78 49.42
C ASN A 34 16.54 -34.31 48.37
N LYS A 35 16.53 -35.62 48.09
CA LYS A 35 15.63 -36.23 47.08
C LYS A 35 14.13 -36.22 47.41
N LYS A 36 13.76 -35.95 48.67
CA LYS A 36 12.35 -35.86 49.11
C LYS A 36 11.83 -34.42 49.10
N ASN A 37 12.71 -33.43 49.28
CA ASN A 37 12.36 -32.01 49.16
C ASN A 37 12.24 -31.56 47.70
N GLU A 38 13.06 -32.09 46.78
CA GLU A 38 12.96 -31.77 45.34
C GLU A 38 11.62 -32.25 44.74
N ARG A 39 11.21 -33.49 45.05
CA ARG A 39 9.94 -34.04 44.52
C ARG A 39 8.66 -33.35 45.03
N HIS A 40 8.70 -32.64 46.15
CA HIS A 40 7.55 -31.86 46.63
C HIS A 40 7.56 -30.40 46.14
N GLN A 41 8.71 -29.87 45.72
CA GLN A 41 8.81 -28.57 45.07
C GLN A 41 8.48 -28.64 43.57
N ASP A 42 8.88 -29.73 42.89
CA ASP A 42 8.61 -29.90 41.46
C ASP A 42 7.11 -30.07 41.13
N ASN A 43 6.35 -30.79 41.97
CA ASN A 43 4.91 -30.95 41.77
C ASN A 43 4.12 -29.65 42.04
N LYS A 44 4.51 -28.85 43.04
CA LYS A 44 3.85 -27.55 43.30
C LYS A 44 4.18 -26.51 42.22
N ASN A 45 5.39 -26.53 41.69
CA ASN A 45 5.77 -25.64 40.59
C ASN A 45 5.13 -26.06 39.26
N GLN A 46 4.91 -27.35 38.99
CA GLN A 46 4.17 -27.76 37.78
C GLN A 46 2.68 -27.43 37.82
N ASP A 47 2.02 -27.53 38.99
CA ASP A 47 0.60 -27.21 39.11
C ASP A 47 0.33 -25.69 39.12
N HIS A 48 1.20 -24.88 39.73
CA HIS A 48 1.10 -23.41 39.64
C HIS A 48 1.40 -22.89 38.22
N ASN A 49 2.38 -23.47 37.54
CA ASN A 49 2.77 -23.03 36.20
C ASN A 49 1.75 -23.49 35.14
N LYS A 50 1.12 -24.66 35.30
CA LYS A 50 -0.01 -25.07 34.45
C LYS A 50 -1.20 -24.14 34.62
N ASN A 51 -1.61 -23.85 35.86
CA ASN A 51 -2.74 -22.96 36.12
C ASN A 51 -2.50 -21.53 35.63
N GLU A 52 -1.31 -20.96 35.82
CA GLU A 52 -0.95 -19.65 35.23
C GLU A 52 -0.89 -19.67 33.70
N GLN A 53 -0.46 -20.77 33.09
CA GLN A 53 -0.37 -20.88 31.63
C GLN A 53 -1.75 -21.10 30.98
N THR A 54 -2.67 -21.80 31.65
CA THR A 54 -4.10 -21.82 31.28
C THR A 54 -4.78 -20.49 31.53
N ASP A 55 -4.53 -19.80 32.65
CA ASP A 55 -5.14 -18.49 32.89
C ASP A 55 -4.59 -17.45 31.92
N ARG A 56 -3.29 -17.40 31.63
CA ARG A 56 -2.72 -16.51 30.61
C ARG A 56 -3.18 -16.84 29.20
N SER A 57 -3.38 -18.10 28.85
CA SER A 57 -3.91 -18.45 27.53
C SER A 57 -5.42 -18.21 27.39
N ILE A 58 -6.19 -18.26 28.49
CA ILE A 58 -7.60 -17.86 28.53
C ILE A 58 -7.74 -16.33 28.57
N PHE A 59 -6.84 -15.61 29.26
CA PHE A 59 -6.76 -14.14 29.26
C PHE A 59 -6.32 -13.61 27.89
N HIS A 60 -5.24 -14.17 27.29
CA HIS A 60 -4.83 -13.82 25.92
C HIS A 60 -5.88 -14.20 24.88
N LYS A 61 -6.57 -15.35 24.98
CA LYS A 61 -7.67 -15.67 24.05
C LYS A 61 -8.88 -14.76 24.22
N LYS A 62 -9.21 -14.34 25.45
CA LYS A 62 -10.31 -13.39 25.68
C LYS A 62 -9.94 -11.99 25.19
N ASP A 63 -8.69 -11.57 25.33
CA ASP A 63 -8.24 -10.27 24.85
C ASP A 63 -7.97 -10.24 23.33
N GLU A 64 -7.53 -11.34 22.71
CA GLU A 64 -7.41 -11.44 21.24
C GLU A 64 -8.77 -11.51 20.55
N GLN A 65 -9.75 -12.24 21.12
CA GLN A 65 -11.10 -12.32 20.53
C GLN A 65 -11.94 -11.07 20.82
N ASN A 66 -11.62 -10.29 21.85
CA ASN A 66 -12.36 -9.08 22.22
C ASN A 66 -11.65 -7.77 21.81
N SER A 67 -10.35 -7.79 21.45
CA SER A 67 -9.65 -6.61 20.90
C SER A 67 -9.86 -6.41 19.40
N HIS A 68 -10.10 -7.48 18.64
CA HIS A 68 -10.53 -7.38 17.24
C HIS A 68 -11.93 -6.79 17.04
N LYS A 69 -12.60 -6.46 18.15
CA LYS A 69 -13.91 -5.83 18.19
C LYS A 69 -13.94 -4.67 19.19
N ILE A 70 -12.87 -3.87 19.26
CA ILE A 70 -13.12 -2.41 19.32
C ILE A 70 -13.95 -2.15 18.07
N GLN A 71 -15.26 -2.04 18.24
CA GLN A 71 -16.16 -1.99 17.10
C GLN A 71 -15.74 -0.79 16.28
N GLU A 72 -15.52 -0.95 14.98
CA GLU A 72 -15.32 0.17 14.04
C GLU A 72 -16.37 1.29 14.23
N LYS A 73 -17.53 0.93 14.80
CA LYS A 73 -18.62 1.80 15.25
C LYS A 73 -18.28 2.77 16.40
N ASP A 74 -17.21 2.52 17.16
CA ASP A 74 -16.81 3.30 18.34
C ASP A 74 -15.70 4.32 18.04
N ILE A 75 -15.17 4.37 16.81
CA ILE A 75 -14.16 5.35 16.42
C ILE A 75 -14.83 6.70 16.12
N ILE A 76 -14.47 7.72 16.90
CA ILE A 76 -14.94 9.09 16.70
C ILE A 76 -14.15 9.73 15.55
N THR A 77 -14.81 9.92 14.41
CA THR A 77 -14.21 10.55 13.21
C THR A 77 -14.75 11.97 12.97
N GLU A 78 -15.71 12.42 13.77
CA GLU A 78 -16.31 13.75 13.71
C GLU A 78 -16.06 14.48 15.03
N ALA A 79 -15.43 15.66 14.97
CA ALA A 79 -15.18 16.50 16.14
C ALA A 79 -16.17 17.67 16.19
N LYS A 80 -16.80 17.88 17.36
CA LYS A 80 -17.83 18.92 17.58
C LYS A 80 -17.34 20.32 17.20
N ASP A 81 -16.12 20.65 17.57
CA ASP A 81 -15.53 21.99 17.36
C ASP A 81 -14.79 22.12 16.01
N SER A 82 -14.85 21.07 15.16
CA SER A 82 -14.25 21.07 13.83
C SER A 82 -15.29 20.66 12.77
N PRO A 83 -16.14 21.61 12.31
CA PRO A 83 -17.25 21.33 11.39
C PRO A 83 -16.81 20.62 10.10
N ILE A 84 -15.58 20.89 9.64
CA ILE A 84 -15.03 20.29 8.42
C ILE A 84 -14.95 18.75 8.50
N THR A 85 -14.76 18.18 9.70
CA THR A 85 -14.71 16.72 9.90
C THR A 85 -16.08 16.06 9.73
N LYS A 86 -17.17 16.80 9.96
CA LYS A 86 -18.55 16.36 9.74
C LYS A 86 -18.97 16.49 8.27
N GLU A 87 -18.46 17.52 7.59
CA GLU A 87 -18.70 17.75 6.16
C GLU A 87 -17.92 16.74 5.30
N ARG A 88 -16.63 16.54 5.59
CA ARG A 88 -15.72 15.65 4.87
C ARG A 88 -15.60 14.31 5.60
N LYS A 89 -16.65 13.51 5.51
CA LYS A 89 -16.72 12.20 6.17
C LYS A 89 -15.64 11.27 5.64
N VAL A 90 -15.16 10.38 6.51
CA VAL A 90 -14.32 9.25 6.13
C VAL A 90 -15.20 8.05 5.74
N PRO A 91 -14.75 7.21 4.80
CA PRO A 91 -15.50 6.02 4.40
C PRO A 91 -15.55 5.02 5.57
N LYS A 92 -16.75 4.48 5.82
CA LYS A 92 -16.95 3.39 6.78
C LYS A 92 -16.94 2.04 6.06
N ASP A 93 -16.66 0.98 6.79
CA ASP A 93 -16.82 -0.41 6.37
C ASP A 93 -15.85 -0.82 5.23
N LEU A 94 -14.72 -0.13 5.12
CA LEU A 94 -13.67 -0.50 4.16
C LEU A 94 -13.08 -1.88 4.49
N CYS A 95 -13.00 -2.21 5.79
CA CYS A 95 -12.48 -3.49 6.27
C CYS A 95 -13.23 -4.70 5.72
N GLU A 96 -14.53 -4.56 5.47
CA GLU A 96 -15.37 -5.67 4.98
C GLU A 96 -15.02 -6.09 3.55
N THR A 97 -14.54 -5.15 2.73
CA THR A 97 -14.27 -5.39 1.30
C THR A 97 -12.78 -5.41 0.97
N LEU A 98 -11.98 -4.57 1.64
CA LEU A 98 -10.57 -4.34 1.34
C LEU A 98 -9.63 -4.86 2.43
N GLY A 99 -10.14 -5.33 3.57
CA GLY A 99 -9.33 -5.64 4.74
C GLY A 99 -8.65 -4.37 5.28
N ASN A 100 -7.34 -4.41 5.47
CA ASN A 100 -6.59 -3.23 5.92
C ASN A 100 -6.47 -2.18 4.79
N ALA A 101 -7.48 -1.32 4.64
CA ALA A 101 -7.57 -0.37 3.52
C ALA A 101 -6.57 0.79 3.61
N GLY A 102 -6.03 1.08 4.79
CA GLY A 102 -4.96 2.06 4.98
C GLY A 102 -3.58 1.56 4.56
N GLU A 103 -3.43 0.25 4.36
CA GLU A 103 -2.17 -0.34 3.92
C GLU A 103 -1.94 -0.12 2.40
N PRO A 104 -0.81 0.47 2.00
CA PRO A 104 -0.54 0.70 0.58
C PRO A 104 -0.44 -0.60 -0.22
N ARG A 105 -1.17 -0.69 -1.33
CA ARG A 105 -1.16 -1.79 -2.28
C ARG A 105 -0.11 -1.52 -3.35
N ALA A 106 0.94 -2.34 -3.38
CA ALA A 106 2.05 -2.12 -4.28
C ALA A 106 1.69 -2.27 -5.76
N ILE A 107 0.90 -3.30 -6.10
CA ILE A 107 0.71 -3.75 -7.49
C ILE A 107 -0.73 -3.67 -8.01
N ILE A 108 -1.70 -3.34 -7.16
CA ILE A 108 -3.12 -3.26 -7.54
C ILE A 108 -3.75 -1.96 -7.06
N ALA A 109 -4.55 -1.32 -7.92
CA ALA A 109 -5.43 -0.22 -7.55
C ALA A 109 -6.76 -0.78 -7.00
N ALA A 110 -6.73 -1.26 -5.76
CA ALA A 110 -7.85 -1.94 -5.10
C ALA A 110 -8.91 -0.94 -4.58
N THR A 111 -10.18 -1.21 -4.85
CA THR A 111 -11.33 -0.36 -4.43
C THR A 111 -12.47 -1.23 -3.91
N LYS A 112 -13.49 -0.63 -3.28
CA LYS A 112 -14.68 -1.37 -2.81
C LYS A 112 -15.31 -2.22 -3.93
N GLU A 113 -15.42 -1.66 -5.13
CA GLU A 113 -16.05 -2.32 -6.28
C GLU A 113 -15.09 -3.26 -7.03
N LYS A 114 -13.78 -3.01 -6.95
CA LYS A 114 -12.74 -3.86 -7.53
C LYS A 114 -11.62 -4.14 -6.52
N PRO A 115 -11.85 -5.03 -5.53
CA PRO A 115 -10.87 -5.29 -4.47
C PRO A 115 -9.57 -5.92 -5.00
N ASN A 116 -9.65 -6.62 -6.14
CA ASN A 116 -8.49 -7.23 -6.80
C ASN A 116 -7.87 -6.34 -7.91
N GLY A 117 -8.32 -5.08 -8.05
CA GLY A 117 -7.87 -4.17 -9.10
C GLY A 117 -8.28 -4.59 -10.52
N THR A 118 -7.54 -4.12 -11.52
CA THR A 118 -7.76 -4.51 -12.93
C THR A 118 -7.13 -5.88 -13.22
N PRO A 119 -7.89 -6.87 -13.72
CA PRO A 119 -7.32 -8.16 -14.12
C PRO A 119 -6.25 -8.02 -15.21
N GLY A 120 -5.21 -8.86 -15.13
CA GLY A 120 -4.15 -8.92 -16.14
C GLY A 120 -3.08 -7.83 -16.02
N ARG A 121 -3.11 -6.98 -14.99
CA ARG A 121 -2.03 -6.02 -14.73
C ARG A 121 -0.76 -6.70 -14.21
N SER A 122 0.35 -6.03 -14.44
CA SER A 122 1.67 -6.52 -14.05
C SER A 122 1.75 -6.69 -12.53
N THR A 123 2.25 -7.85 -12.10
CA THR A 123 2.54 -8.13 -10.68
C THR A 123 3.97 -7.75 -10.28
N SER A 124 4.78 -7.24 -11.23
CA SER A 124 6.18 -6.86 -11.00
C SER A 124 6.41 -5.35 -10.97
N LYS A 125 5.42 -4.54 -11.35
CA LYS A 125 5.48 -3.07 -11.37
C LYS A 125 4.56 -2.47 -10.32
N SER A 126 5.01 -1.40 -9.67
CA SER A 126 4.14 -0.64 -8.77
C SER A 126 2.96 -0.02 -9.52
N VAL A 127 1.89 0.36 -8.82
CA VAL A 127 0.73 1.02 -9.44
C VAL A 127 1.14 2.33 -10.14
N LEU A 128 2.08 3.09 -9.58
CA LEU A 128 2.60 4.30 -10.26
C LEU A 128 3.41 3.94 -11.52
N GLN A 129 4.26 2.91 -11.47
CA GLN A 129 4.97 2.45 -12.68
C GLN A 129 4.00 1.97 -13.76
N GLN A 130 2.91 1.33 -13.35
CA GLN A 130 1.80 0.94 -14.20
C GLN A 130 1.09 2.15 -14.85
N HIS A 131 0.85 3.23 -14.10
CA HIS A 131 0.33 4.50 -14.61
C HIS A 131 1.24 5.12 -15.68
N VAL A 132 2.54 5.18 -15.37
CA VAL A 132 3.56 5.82 -16.19
C VAL A 132 3.84 5.05 -17.48
N GLU A 133 3.56 3.74 -17.53
CA GLU A 133 3.86 2.86 -18.67
C GLU A 133 3.28 3.36 -20.00
N PHE A 134 2.09 3.98 -19.98
CA PHE A 134 1.50 4.58 -21.19
C PHE A 134 2.29 5.81 -21.67
N TRP A 135 2.80 6.59 -20.71
CA TRP A 135 3.48 7.87 -20.94
C TRP A 135 4.97 7.69 -21.20
N ASP A 136 5.59 6.59 -20.78
CA ASP A 136 6.99 6.25 -21.02
C ASP A 136 7.07 5.10 -22.05
N ALA A 137 6.69 5.41 -23.29
CA ALA A 137 6.49 4.42 -24.35
C ALA A 137 7.76 3.65 -24.76
N ASP A 138 8.94 4.23 -24.56
CA ASP A 138 10.24 3.60 -24.81
C ASP A 138 10.85 2.96 -23.55
N HIS A 139 10.13 2.99 -22.43
CA HIS A 139 10.48 2.33 -21.16
C HIS A 139 11.86 2.72 -20.61
N LYS A 140 12.29 3.97 -20.83
CA LYS A 140 13.58 4.48 -20.32
C LYS A 140 13.53 4.93 -18.85
N GLY A 141 12.34 4.96 -18.25
CA GLY A 141 12.12 5.34 -16.86
C GLY A 141 11.97 6.84 -16.61
N VAL A 142 11.91 7.66 -17.66
CA VAL A 142 11.75 9.12 -17.59
C VAL A 142 10.77 9.59 -18.66
N ILE A 143 9.71 10.30 -18.25
CA ILE A 143 8.76 10.92 -19.18
C ILE A 143 9.37 12.20 -19.75
N SER A 144 9.76 12.19 -21.02
CA SER A 144 10.28 13.37 -21.70
C SER A 144 9.15 14.27 -22.22
N PRO A 145 9.41 15.55 -22.54
CA PRO A 145 8.43 16.44 -23.19
C PRO A 145 7.80 15.83 -24.45
N LEU A 146 8.57 15.06 -25.21
CA LEU A 146 8.09 14.42 -26.43
C LEU A 146 7.15 13.25 -26.14
N ASP A 147 7.36 12.54 -25.02
CA ASP A 147 6.50 11.44 -24.63
C ASP A 147 5.16 11.96 -24.10
N THR A 148 5.19 13.02 -23.28
CA THR A 148 3.98 13.75 -22.88
C THR A 148 3.21 14.23 -24.11
N TRP A 149 3.88 14.92 -25.06
CA TRP A 149 3.24 15.35 -26.30
C TRP A 149 2.56 14.18 -27.03
N ARG A 150 3.29 13.10 -27.29
CA ARG A 150 2.77 11.92 -28.00
C ARG A 150 1.58 11.29 -27.26
N GLY A 151 1.66 11.14 -25.95
CA GLY A 151 0.60 10.60 -25.11
C GLY A 151 -0.70 11.40 -25.24
N PHE A 152 -0.64 12.73 -25.10
CA PHE A 152 -1.83 13.57 -25.28
C PHE A 152 -2.40 13.50 -26.70
N ARG A 153 -1.54 13.38 -27.72
CA ARG A 153 -1.96 13.22 -29.12
C ARG A 153 -2.64 11.88 -29.39
N LYS A 154 -2.17 10.80 -28.74
CA LYS A 154 -2.79 9.46 -28.77
C LYS A 154 -4.19 9.49 -28.14
N LEU A 155 -4.34 10.22 -27.04
CA LEU A 155 -5.62 10.44 -26.35
C LEU A 155 -6.57 11.41 -27.08
N GLY A 156 -6.21 11.92 -28.26
CA GLY A 156 -7.11 12.72 -29.11
C GLY A 156 -7.11 14.22 -28.82
N PHE A 157 -6.36 14.72 -27.83
CA PHE A 157 -6.28 16.14 -27.52
C PHE A 157 -5.67 16.97 -28.66
N SER A 158 -6.11 18.22 -28.82
CA SER A 158 -5.63 19.12 -29.88
C SER A 158 -4.14 19.48 -29.74
N LEU A 159 -3.51 19.94 -30.83
CA LEU A 159 -2.09 20.35 -30.82
C LEU A 159 -1.79 21.41 -29.76
N VAL A 160 -2.69 22.39 -29.59
CA VAL A 160 -2.54 23.45 -28.60
C VAL A 160 -2.63 22.89 -27.18
N TYR A 161 -3.60 22.01 -26.92
CA TYR A 161 -3.74 21.38 -25.61
C TYR A 161 -2.52 20.52 -25.27
N SER A 162 -2.02 19.73 -26.22
CA SER A 162 -0.81 18.93 -26.04
C SER A 162 0.42 19.80 -25.74
N ALA A 163 0.56 20.99 -26.34
CA ALA A 163 1.64 21.92 -26.02
C ALA A 163 1.56 22.43 -24.58
N ILE A 164 0.35 22.82 -24.15
CA ILE A 164 0.10 23.27 -22.77
C ILE A 164 0.42 22.14 -21.79
N ALA A 165 -0.01 20.92 -22.09
CA ALA A 165 0.23 19.75 -21.25
C ALA A 165 1.72 19.49 -21.01
N VAL A 166 2.54 19.60 -22.05
CA VAL A 166 4.01 19.51 -21.93
C VAL A 166 4.57 20.59 -21.01
N GLY A 167 4.11 21.83 -21.18
CA GLY A 167 4.52 22.95 -20.34
C GLY A 167 4.15 22.76 -18.87
N VAL A 168 2.95 22.27 -18.58
CA VAL A 168 2.49 21.98 -17.22
C VAL A 168 3.25 20.78 -16.66
N ILE A 169 3.14 19.60 -17.28
CA ILE A 169 3.69 18.35 -16.72
C ILE A 169 5.22 18.43 -16.63
N ASN A 170 5.95 18.70 -17.71
CA ASN A 170 7.42 18.74 -17.65
C ASN A 170 7.95 19.98 -16.92
N GLY A 171 7.15 21.05 -16.88
CA GLY A 171 7.44 22.26 -16.13
C GLY A 171 7.00 22.21 -14.67
N THR A 172 6.35 21.15 -14.18
CA THR A 172 6.05 20.94 -12.75
C THR A 172 6.67 19.65 -12.21
N LEU A 173 7.06 18.72 -13.09
CA LEU A 173 7.63 17.39 -12.77
C LEU A 173 8.89 17.43 -11.89
N TYR A 174 9.68 18.52 -11.89
CA TYR A 174 10.78 18.66 -10.93
C TYR A 174 10.31 18.74 -9.47
N LYS A 175 9.01 18.90 -9.24
CA LYS A 175 8.31 18.79 -7.95
C LYS A 175 7.19 17.76 -8.03
N ALA A 176 7.42 16.58 -8.62
CA ALA A 176 6.45 15.48 -8.84
C ALA A 176 5.58 15.06 -7.62
N LYS A 177 5.84 15.63 -6.44
CA LYS A 177 4.95 15.70 -5.29
C LYS A 177 4.65 17.18 -4.99
N HIS A 178 3.41 17.61 -5.23
CA HIS A 178 2.96 18.95 -4.84
C HIS A 178 1.87 18.87 -3.79
N GLY A 179 1.67 19.96 -3.05
CA GLY A 179 0.87 19.94 -1.84
C GLY A 179 -0.61 19.57 -2.04
N SER A 180 -1.10 19.70 -3.28
CA SER A 180 -2.52 19.61 -3.64
C SER A 180 -2.94 18.20 -4.12
N ASP A 181 -2.10 17.19 -3.89
CA ASP A 181 -2.35 15.80 -4.31
C ASP A 181 -3.53 15.18 -3.55
N SER A 182 -4.10 14.11 -4.10
CA SER A 182 -5.11 13.28 -3.41
C SER A 182 -4.51 12.30 -2.40
N GLU A 183 -3.17 12.24 -2.30
CA GLU A 183 -2.39 11.28 -1.49
C GLU A 183 -2.67 9.80 -1.82
N THR A 184 -3.31 9.53 -2.96
CA THR A 184 -3.69 8.17 -3.36
C THR A 184 -2.48 7.33 -3.78
N PHE A 185 -1.40 7.97 -4.20
CA PHE A 185 -0.08 7.36 -4.24
C PHE A 185 0.69 7.73 -2.98
N ASP A 186 1.35 6.76 -2.37
CA ASP A 186 2.40 7.06 -1.40
C ASP A 186 3.73 7.41 -2.09
N THR A 187 4.76 7.73 -1.30
CA THR A 187 6.06 8.15 -1.80
C THR A 187 6.82 7.07 -2.58
N GLU A 188 6.41 5.81 -2.45
CA GLU A 188 6.99 4.67 -3.17
C GLU A 188 6.15 4.28 -4.40
N GLY A 189 5.10 5.03 -4.71
CA GLY A 189 4.22 4.80 -5.86
C GLY A 189 3.26 3.63 -5.67
N ARG A 190 2.99 3.24 -4.41
CA ARG A 190 1.97 2.26 -4.05
C ARG A 190 0.62 2.97 -3.92
N PHE A 191 -0.45 2.26 -4.24
CA PHE A 191 -1.81 2.80 -4.20
C PHE A 191 -2.39 2.66 -2.79
N VAL A 192 -2.98 3.72 -2.23
CA VAL A 192 -3.61 3.69 -0.89
C VAL A 192 -5.13 3.64 -1.04
N PRO A 193 -5.78 2.47 -0.84
CA PRO A 193 -7.23 2.32 -1.05
C PRO A 193 -8.08 3.26 -0.20
N GLU A 194 -7.73 3.45 1.07
CA GLU A 194 -8.42 4.38 1.96
C GLU A 194 -8.47 5.79 1.39
N LYS A 195 -7.32 6.33 0.94
CA LYS A 195 -7.22 7.67 0.37
C LYS A 195 -8.02 7.82 -0.92
N PHE A 196 -8.08 6.75 -1.73
CA PHE A 196 -8.94 6.75 -2.91
C PHE A 196 -10.43 6.82 -2.55
N GLU A 197 -10.89 5.98 -1.63
CA GLU A 197 -12.30 5.93 -1.21
C GLU A 197 -12.71 7.20 -0.45
N GLU A 198 -11.77 7.83 0.24
CA GLU A 198 -11.96 9.13 0.88
C GLU A 198 -12.41 10.21 -0.12
N VAL A 199 -11.88 10.22 -1.35
CA VAL A 199 -12.29 11.21 -2.38
C VAL A 199 -13.80 11.15 -2.60
N PHE A 200 -14.37 9.95 -2.74
CA PHE A 200 -15.80 9.79 -3.00
C PHE A 200 -16.62 10.04 -1.73
N SER A 201 -16.18 9.57 -0.57
CA SER A 201 -16.89 9.81 0.68
C SER A 201 -17.01 11.31 1.04
N LYS A 202 -16.02 12.11 0.64
CA LYS A 202 -15.97 13.57 0.90
C LYS A 202 -16.70 14.38 -0.15
N TYR A 203 -16.63 13.98 -1.42
CA TYR A 203 -17.02 14.84 -2.54
C TYR A 203 -18.10 14.27 -3.46
N ASP A 204 -18.39 12.96 -3.44
CA ASP A 204 -19.50 12.38 -4.21
C ASP A 204 -20.85 12.66 -3.53
N ARG A 205 -21.24 13.93 -3.56
CA ARG A 205 -22.54 14.40 -3.08
C ARG A 205 -23.66 13.70 -3.86
N ASP A 206 -24.69 13.28 -3.15
CA ASP A 206 -25.87 12.56 -3.67
C ASP A 206 -25.61 11.10 -4.11
N ASN A 207 -24.42 10.54 -3.83
CA ASN A 207 -24.10 9.13 -4.04
C ASN A 207 -24.35 8.65 -5.48
N LYS A 208 -23.92 9.45 -6.45
CA LYS A 208 -24.09 9.21 -7.89
C LYS A 208 -23.03 8.27 -8.48
N GLY A 209 -22.07 7.82 -7.67
CA GLY A 209 -21.04 6.84 -8.07
C GLY A 209 -19.88 7.47 -8.85
N GLY A 210 -19.70 8.79 -8.75
CA GLY A 210 -18.75 9.55 -9.54
C GLY A 210 -18.68 11.02 -9.19
N LEU A 211 -17.74 11.73 -9.81
CA LEU A 211 -17.46 13.13 -9.52
C LEU A 211 -18.01 14.01 -10.63
N SER A 212 -18.84 14.99 -10.25
CA SER A 212 -19.23 16.07 -11.16
C SER A 212 -18.10 17.10 -11.28
N PHE A 213 -18.21 18.00 -12.26
CA PHE A 213 -17.29 19.14 -12.37
C PHE A 213 -17.23 19.96 -11.07
N ASN A 214 -18.37 20.20 -10.44
CA ASN A 214 -18.44 20.96 -9.20
C ASN A 214 -17.75 20.22 -8.05
N ASP A 215 -17.82 18.89 -7.99
CA ASP A 215 -17.14 18.10 -6.98
C ASP A 215 -15.63 18.13 -7.17
N ILE A 216 -15.16 18.07 -8.42
CA ILE A 216 -13.75 18.26 -8.77
C ILE A 216 -13.23 19.63 -8.34
N VAL A 217 -13.97 20.70 -8.61
CA VAL A 217 -13.59 22.05 -8.16
C VAL A 217 -13.48 22.12 -6.65
N GLN A 218 -14.34 21.41 -5.90
CA GLN A 218 -14.23 21.33 -4.45
C GLN A 218 -13.03 20.49 -3.99
N ILE A 219 -12.67 19.41 -4.70
CA ILE A 219 -11.47 18.63 -4.42
C ILE A 219 -10.24 19.53 -4.52
N ILE A 220 -10.08 20.24 -5.64
CA ILE A 220 -8.94 21.12 -5.88
C ILE A 220 -8.85 22.19 -4.78
N ARG A 221 -9.97 22.85 -4.45
CA ARG A 221 -10.01 23.86 -3.38
C ARG A 221 -9.77 23.26 -1.99
N GLY A 222 -10.24 22.04 -1.77
CA GLY A 222 -10.19 21.36 -0.48
C GLY A 222 -8.82 20.82 -0.12
N ASN A 223 -7.99 20.52 -1.14
CA ASN A 223 -6.61 20.04 -1.01
C ASN A 223 -5.58 21.15 -1.29
N ALA A 224 -6.01 22.34 -1.73
CA ALA A 224 -5.13 23.46 -2.03
C ALA A 224 -4.31 23.90 -0.80
N ASN A 225 -3.00 23.70 -0.84
CA ASN A 225 -2.11 24.24 0.18
C ASN A 225 -1.95 25.75 0.04
N ALA A 226 -1.94 26.45 1.17
CA ALA A 226 -1.69 27.89 1.20
C ALA A 226 -0.31 28.20 0.60
N PHE A 227 -0.25 29.20 -0.28
CA PHE A 227 0.97 29.65 -0.95
C PHE A 227 1.63 28.64 -1.92
N ASP A 228 0.86 27.71 -2.50
CA ASP A 228 1.32 26.80 -3.56
C ASP A 228 0.65 27.07 -4.92
N PRO A 229 0.96 28.20 -5.59
CA PRO A 229 0.32 28.56 -6.86
C PRO A 229 0.62 27.55 -7.98
N TYR A 230 1.79 26.89 -7.94
CA TYR A 230 2.16 25.87 -8.92
C TYR A 230 1.37 24.57 -8.70
N GLY A 231 1.21 24.12 -7.45
CA GLY A 231 0.37 22.98 -7.13
C GLY A 231 -1.10 23.19 -7.49
N TRP A 232 -1.63 24.41 -7.37
CA TRP A 232 -3.00 24.71 -7.79
C TRP A 232 -3.19 24.60 -9.31
N ILE A 233 -2.21 25.09 -10.09
CA ILE A 233 -2.25 24.99 -11.55
C ILE A 233 -2.14 23.53 -11.97
N ALA A 234 -1.20 22.79 -11.39
CA ALA A 234 -1.00 21.38 -11.70
C ALA A 234 -2.24 20.54 -11.31
N ALA A 235 -2.77 20.69 -10.10
CA ALA A 235 -3.99 20.00 -9.68
C ALA A 235 -5.19 20.35 -10.57
N SER A 236 -5.36 21.63 -10.94
CA SER A 236 -6.43 22.03 -11.87
C SER A 236 -6.27 21.39 -13.24
N PHE A 237 -5.04 21.28 -13.73
CA PHE A 237 -4.75 20.65 -15.01
C PHE A 237 -4.97 19.14 -14.97
N GLU A 238 -4.52 18.46 -13.92
CA GLU A 238 -4.69 17.00 -13.75
C GLU A 238 -6.17 16.62 -13.67
N TRP A 239 -6.90 17.22 -12.73
CA TRP A 239 -8.33 16.93 -12.56
C TRP A 239 -9.18 17.41 -13.75
N GLY A 240 -8.84 18.56 -14.34
CA GLY A 240 -9.53 19.08 -15.53
C GLY A 240 -9.30 18.20 -16.76
N THR A 241 -8.06 17.73 -16.96
CA THR A 241 -7.74 16.77 -18.04
C THR A 241 -8.49 15.47 -17.85
N LEU A 242 -8.52 14.92 -16.63
CA LEU A 242 -9.27 13.71 -16.32
C LEU A 242 -10.77 13.89 -16.64
N TYR A 243 -11.35 15.04 -16.25
CA TYR A 243 -12.73 15.35 -16.58
C TYR A 243 -12.97 15.35 -18.10
N PHE A 244 -12.16 16.10 -18.87
CA PHE A 244 -12.30 16.13 -20.33
C PHE A 244 -12.09 14.76 -21.00
N LEU A 245 -11.27 13.91 -20.40
CA LEU A 245 -10.96 12.60 -20.96
C LEU A 245 -12.08 11.58 -20.70
N CYS A 246 -12.76 11.65 -19.55
CA CYS A 246 -13.59 10.54 -19.06
C CYS A 246 -15.05 10.90 -18.80
N GLU A 247 -15.38 12.19 -18.78
CA GLU A 247 -16.73 12.63 -18.44
C GLU A 247 -17.78 12.03 -19.38
N LYS A 248 -18.84 11.52 -18.77
CA LYS A 248 -20.07 11.09 -19.44
C LYS A 248 -21.25 11.60 -18.65
N ASP A 249 -22.17 12.29 -19.32
CA ASP A 249 -23.38 12.85 -18.72
C ASP A 249 -23.11 13.74 -17.49
N GLY A 250 -22.00 14.48 -17.53
CA GLY A 250 -21.51 15.38 -16.49
C GLY A 250 -20.70 14.72 -15.37
N ILE A 251 -20.42 13.42 -15.46
CA ILE A 251 -19.84 12.61 -14.38
C ILE A 251 -18.58 11.88 -14.82
N VAL A 252 -17.54 11.95 -13.99
CA VAL A 252 -16.38 11.03 -14.03
C VAL A 252 -16.67 9.88 -13.07
N SER A 253 -16.83 8.67 -13.60
CA SER A 253 -17.15 7.50 -12.77
C SER A 253 -15.98 7.13 -11.84
N LYS A 254 -16.28 6.53 -10.69
CA LYS A 254 -15.25 6.01 -9.77
C LYS A 254 -14.30 5.06 -10.48
N GLU A 255 -14.82 4.18 -11.34
CA GLU A 255 -14.01 3.24 -12.09
C GLU A 255 -13.08 3.91 -13.12
N ASP A 256 -13.54 4.98 -13.77
CA ASP A 256 -12.69 5.73 -14.70
C ASP A 256 -11.55 6.44 -13.96
N LEU A 257 -11.81 7.03 -12.77
CA LEU A 257 -10.75 7.58 -11.91
C LEU A 257 -9.79 6.47 -11.43
N ARG A 258 -10.31 5.33 -10.96
CA ARG A 258 -9.48 4.20 -10.50
C ARG A 258 -8.57 3.67 -11.60
N SER A 259 -9.10 3.49 -12.81
CA SER A 259 -8.32 3.03 -13.97
C SER A 259 -7.33 4.07 -14.48
N CYS A 260 -7.47 5.34 -14.11
CA CYS A 260 -6.40 6.33 -14.29
C CYS A 260 -5.18 5.94 -13.46
N PHE A 261 -5.36 5.56 -12.18
CA PHE A 261 -4.26 5.23 -11.28
C PHE A 261 -3.44 4.01 -11.72
N ASP A 262 -4.03 2.98 -12.33
CA ASP A 262 -3.27 1.84 -12.85
C ASP A 262 -2.90 1.98 -14.35
N GLY A 263 -3.23 3.11 -14.96
CA GLY A 263 -2.95 3.46 -16.36
C GLY A 263 -3.87 2.83 -17.39
N THR A 264 -4.76 1.91 -17.01
CA THR A 264 -5.63 1.20 -17.98
C THR A 264 -6.64 2.10 -18.66
N LEU A 265 -6.99 3.22 -18.03
CA LEU A 265 -7.79 4.28 -18.64
C LEU A 265 -7.18 4.77 -19.95
N PHE A 266 -5.88 5.06 -19.98
CA PHE A 266 -5.24 5.71 -21.12
C PHE A 266 -5.28 4.83 -22.37
N TYR A 267 -5.00 3.54 -22.22
CA TYR A 267 -5.12 2.57 -23.31
C TYR A 267 -6.56 2.44 -23.82
N ARG A 268 -7.55 2.45 -22.92
CA ARG A 268 -8.97 2.43 -23.30
C ARG A 268 -9.37 3.69 -24.07
N MET A 269 -8.85 4.85 -23.69
CA MET A 269 -9.12 6.12 -24.37
C MET A 269 -8.41 6.22 -25.72
N GLU A 270 -7.15 5.77 -25.83
CA GLU A 270 -6.44 5.66 -27.11
C GLU A 270 -7.23 4.78 -28.09
N GLN A 271 -7.67 3.58 -27.67
CA GLN A 271 -8.50 2.71 -28.50
C GLN A 271 -9.83 3.35 -28.91
N THR A 272 -10.44 4.12 -28.00
CA THR A 272 -11.68 4.85 -28.27
C THR A 272 -11.46 5.90 -29.36
N GLU A 273 -10.37 6.65 -29.27
CA GLU A 273 -10.00 7.67 -30.25
C GLU A 273 -9.59 7.08 -31.60
N GLU A 274 -8.89 5.95 -31.62
CA GLU A 274 -8.60 5.22 -32.86
C GLU A 274 -9.86 4.75 -33.57
N ARG A 275 -10.81 4.19 -32.81
CA ARG A 275 -12.12 3.79 -33.35
C ARG A 275 -12.88 5.00 -33.89
N ARG A 276 -12.88 6.11 -33.17
CA ARG A 276 -13.48 7.38 -33.60
C ARG A 276 -12.89 7.88 -34.92
N LYS A 277 -11.56 7.87 -35.05
CA LYS A 277 -10.85 8.25 -36.30
C LYS A 277 -11.17 7.31 -37.46
N LYS A 278 -11.39 6.02 -37.19
CA LYS A 278 -11.78 5.01 -38.18
C LYS A 278 -13.29 4.99 -38.49
N GLY A 279 -14.09 5.87 -37.87
CA GLY A 279 -15.55 5.90 -38.04
C GLY A 279 -16.28 4.67 -37.48
N VAL A 280 -15.62 3.89 -36.60
CA VAL A 280 -16.21 2.68 -36.01
C VAL A 280 -17.07 3.07 -34.80
N PRO A 281 -18.36 2.69 -34.75
CA PRO A 281 -19.20 2.98 -33.61
C PRO A 281 -18.69 2.29 -32.34
N ILE A 282 -18.70 3.02 -31.21
CA ILE A 282 -18.24 2.52 -29.91
C ILE A 282 -19.37 1.69 -29.29
N ILE A 283 -19.30 0.36 -29.40
CA ILE A 283 -20.25 -0.57 -28.76
C ILE A 283 -19.78 -0.83 -27.32
N LYS A 284 -20.61 -0.46 -26.32
CA LYS A 284 -20.29 -0.43 -24.88
C LYS A 284 -19.90 -1.78 -24.24
N SER A 285 -20.05 -2.92 -24.92
CA SER A 285 -19.98 -4.25 -24.28
C SER A 285 -18.67 -5.03 -24.42
N SER A 286 -17.67 -4.53 -25.16
CA SER A 286 -16.55 -5.39 -25.60
C SER A 286 -15.17 -4.78 -25.39
N VAL A 287 -14.88 -4.28 -24.19
CA VAL A 287 -13.53 -3.88 -23.80
C VAL A 287 -13.08 -4.72 -22.60
N ASN A 288 -12.95 -6.03 -22.82
CA ASN A 288 -12.01 -6.84 -22.06
C ASN A 288 -10.65 -6.62 -22.71
N ILE A 289 -9.84 -5.74 -22.13
CA ILE A 289 -8.47 -5.50 -22.59
C ILE A 289 -7.67 -6.76 -22.26
N ASN A 290 -7.35 -7.58 -23.28
CA ASN A 290 -6.34 -8.60 -23.15
C ASN A 290 -4.98 -7.93 -23.37
N ILE A 291 -4.27 -7.66 -22.27
CA ILE A 291 -3.02 -6.88 -22.22
C ILE A 291 -1.82 -7.67 -22.83
N ASN A 292 -2.04 -8.90 -23.31
CA ASN A 292 -0.99 -9.78 -23.80
C ASN A 292 -0.66 -9.66 -25.30
N SER A 293 -1.34 -8.80 -26.07
CA SER A 293 -1.16 -8.74 -27.53
C SER A 293 -0.01 -7.85 -28.03
N ALA A 294 0.80 -7.25 -27.16
CA ALA A 294 1.84 -6.28 -27.56
C ALA A 294 3.29 -6.76 -27.32
N LYS A 295 3.53 -8.07 -27.22
CA LYS A 295 4.88 -8.62 -26.94
C LYS A 295 5.42 -9.65 -27.93
N GLU A 296 4.80 -9.85 -29.07
CA GLU A 296 5.39 -10.66 -30.14
C GLU A 296 5.29 -9.93 -31.47
N GLU A 297 6.34 -9.18 -31.80
CA GLU A 297 6.91 -8.98 -33.14
C GLU A 297 8.31 -8.35 -33.01
#